data_AF-A0A2H5VKF4-F1
#
_entry.id   AF-A0A2H5VKF4-F1
#
_cell.length_a   1.000
_cell.length_b   1.000
_cell.length_c   1.000
_cell.angle_alpha   90.00
_cell.angle_beta   90.00
_cell.angle_gamma   90.00
#
_symmetry.space_group_name_H-M   'P 1'
#
loop_
_entity.id
_entity.type
_entity.pdbx_description
1 polymer ?
#
loop_
_entity_poly.entity_id
_entity_poly.type
_entity_poly.pdbx_seq_one_letter_code
_entity_poly.pdbx_strand_id
1 'polypeptide(L)'
;MPIITVPRSLRERLGEEGAEALVQLINQATEAARVDMVAVVEEKFERRLTEEASKLRGEVGQLRGELVEKIESVRSELTGRIESVRSELTERIESVRSELTERIESVRSELTGRIESVRSELIKWMFLFWVGQIGAVVSILFAFFRK
;
A
#
# COMPACT_ATOMS: atom_id res chain seq x y z
N MET A 1 -38.58 40.54 34.76
CA MET A 1 -38.10 40.80 36.12
C MET A 1 -39.05 40.10 37.08
N PRO A 2 -38.56 39.30 38.04
CA PRO A 2 -39.42 38.81 39.11
C PRO A 2 -39.98 40.02 39.88
N ILE A 3 -41.31 40.05 40.07
CA ILE A 3 -41.96 41.13 40.82
C ILE A 3 -41.72 40.84 42.30
N ILE A 4 -40.74 41.51 42.91
CA ILE A 4 -40.46 41.38 44.34
C ILE A 4 -41.49 42.21 45.08
N THR A 5 -42.45 41.55 45.72
CA THR A 5 -43.46 42.20 46.56
C THR A 5 -43.03 42.12 48.02
N VAL A 6 -43.17 43.23 48.75
CA VAL A 6 -42.90 43.25 50.19
C VAL A 6 -44.08 42.59 50.92
N PRO A 7 -43.85 41.54 51.73
CA PRO A 7 -44.89 40.94 52.55
C PRO A 7 -45.58 41.98 53.44
N ARG A 8 -46.91 41.86 53.63
CA ARG A 8 -47.71 42.83 54.42
C ARG A 8 -47.12 43.11 55.81
N SER A 9 -46.62 42.07 56.48
CA SER A 9 -45.98 42.17 57.80
C SER A 9 -44.74 43.05 57.84
N LEU A 10 -43.97 43.11 56.75
CA LEU A 10 -42.81 43.97 56.62
C LEU A 10 -43.23 45.39 56.23
N ARG A 11 -44.25 45.53 55.38
CA ARG A 11 -44.80 46.83 54.97
C ARG A 11 -45.43 47.61 56.12
N GLU A 12 -46.18 46.93 57.00
CA GLU A 12 -46.76 47.54 58.21
C GLU A 12 -45.71 48.04 59.21
N ARG A 13 -44.53 47.37 59.28
CA ARG A 13 -43.44 47.74 60.20
C ARG A 13 -42.47 48.78 59.63
N LEU A 14 -42.24 48.77 58.31
CA LEU A 14 -41.29 49.66 57.63
C LEU A 14 -41.93 50.95 57.08
N GLY A 15 -43.27 51.00 56.99
CA GLY A 15 -43.98 52.06 56.28
C GLY A 15 -43.88 51.90 54.76
N GLU A 16 -44.65 52.69 54.00
CA GLU A 16 -44.65 52.62 52.52
C GLU A 16 -43.29 53.03 51.93
N GLU A 17 -42.69 54.12 52.41
CA GLU A 17 -41.36 54.57 51.95
C GLU A 17 -40.26 53.53 52.23
N GLY A 18 -40.28 52.90 53.41
CA GLY A 18 -39.32 51.87 53.78
C GLY A 18 -39.49 50.59 52.97
N ALA A 19 -40.73 50.23 52.62
CA ALA A 19 -41.02 49.10 51.73
C ALA A 19 -40.53 49.37 50.31
N GLU A 20 -40.70 50.58 49.77
CA GLU A 20 -40.18 50.96 48.45
C GLU A 20 -38.65 50.97 48.41
N ALA A 21 -38.00 51.55 49.43
CA ALA A 21 -36.53 51.55 49.54
C ALA A 21 -35.96 50.12 49.61
N LEU A 22 -36.63 49.21 50.32
CA LEU A 22 -36.25 47.80 50.37
C LEU A 22 -36.35 47.12 49.01
N VAL A 23 -37.42 47.37 48.24
CA VAL A 23 -37.58 46.83 46.88
C VAL A 23 -36.48 47.36 45.96
N GLN A 24 -36.16 48.66 46.03
CA GLN A 24 -35.07 49.25 45.25
C GLN A 24 -33.72 48.61 45.58
N LEU A 25 -33.40 48.46 46.86
CA LEU A 25 -32.16 47.83 47.31
C LEU A 25 -32.06 46.37 46.87
N ILE A 26 -33.14 45.59 47.00
CA ILE A 26 -33.15 44.19 46.55
C ILE A 26 -33.00 44.11 45.02
N ASN A 27 -33.67 44.98 44.26
CA ASN A 27 -33.54 45.01 42.81
C ASN A 27 -32.11 45.36 42.38
N GLN A 28 -31.47 46.35 43.03
CA GLN A 28 -30.08 46.72 42.78
C GLN A 28 -29.12 45.58 43.13
N ALA A 29 -29.30 44.94 44.30
CA ALA A 29 -28.48 43.81 44.71
C ALA A 29 -28.66 42.60 43.78
N THR A 30 -29.88 42.35 43.30
CA THR A 30 -30.18 41.25 42.36
C THR A 30 -29.58 41.51 40.99
N GLU A 31 -29.65 42.74 40.49
CA GLU A 31 -29.04 43.11 39.21
C GLU A 31 -27.52 43.05 39.28
N ALA A 32 -26.90 43.56 40.35
CA ALA A 32 -25.47 43.43 40.60
C ALA A 32 -25.03 41.96 40.64
N ALA A 33 -25.75 41.12 41.40
CA ALA A 33 -25.47 39.68 41.46
C ALA A 33 -25.63 39.00 40.10
N ARG A 34 -26.61 39.42 39.28
CA ARG A 34 -26.79 38.90 37.92
C ARG A 34 -25.62 39.27 37.01
N VAL A 35 -25.16 40.51 37.08
CA VAL A 35 -24.00 40.99 36.31
C VAL A 35 -22.74 40.21 36.71
N ASP A 36 -22.48 40.07 38.00
CA ASP A 36 -21.32 39.31 38.50
C ASP A 36 -21.39 37.84 38.08
N MET A 37 -22.57 37.21 38.18
CA MET A 37 -22.74 35.83 37.72
C MET A 37 -22.51 35.68 36.21
N VAL A 38 -22.96 36.64 35.39
CA VAL A 38 -22.71 36.61 33.94
C VAL A 38 -21.21 36.70 33.68
N ALA A 39 -20.51 37.64 34.32
CA ALA A 39 -19.06 37.80 34.16
C ALA A 39 -18.29 36.52 34.54
N VAL A 40 -18.65 35.88 35.67
CA VAL A 40 -18.03 34.61 36.11
C VAL A 40 -18.30 33.48 35.12
N VAL A 41 -19.51 33.41 34.57
CA VAL A 41 -19.87 32.37 33.58
C VAL A 41 -19.14 32.59 32.27
N GLU A 42 -19.04 33.84 31.79
CA GLU A 42 -18.30 34.22 30.58
C GLU A 42 -16.83 33.84 30.73
N GLU A 43 -16.16 34.25 31.80
CA GLU A 43 -14.75 33.92 32.05
C GLU A 43 -14.53 32.40 32.09
N LYS A 44 -15.40 31.66 32.80
CA LYS A 44 -15.30 30.20 32.89
C LYS A 44 -15.55 29.52 31.55
N PHE A 45 -16.44 30.06 30.73
CA PHE A 45 -16.73 29.56 29.39
C PHE A 45 -15.55 29.80 28.45
N GLU A 46 -15.01 31.02 28.41
CA GLU A 46 -13.84 31.38 27.60
C GLU A 46 -12.62 30.52 27.95
N ARG A 47 -12.36 30.31 29.25
CA ARG A 47 -11.29 29.44 29.71
C ARG A 47 -11.47 28.01 29.20
N ARG A 48 -12.66 27.43 29.39
CA ARG A 48 -12.96 26.06 28.93
C ARG A 48 -12.87 25.92 27.41
N LEU A 49 -13.37 26.91 26.68
CA LEU A 49 -13.30 26.93 25.22
C LEU A 49 -11.85 26.96 24.74
N THR A 50 -11.00 27.77 25.39
CA THR A 50 -9.57 27.86 25.07
C THR A 50 -8.83 26.55 25.39
N GLU A 51 -9.16 25.91 26.51
CA GLU A 51 -8.61 24.60 26.90
C GLU A 51 -8.97 23.51 25.89
N GLU A 52 -10.25 23.37 25.55
CA GLU A 52 -10.71 22.38 24.57
C GLU A 52 -10.18 22.64 23.16
N ALA A 53 -10.11 23.92 22.73
CA ALA A 53 -9.52 24.28 21.44
C ALA A 53 -8.02 23.92 21.38
N SER A 54 -7.30 24.12 22.49
CA SER A 54 -5.88 23.77 22.59
C SER A 54 -5.67 22.27 22.58
N LYS A 55 -6.51 21.52 23.32
CA LYS A 55 -6.49 20.06 23.35
C LYS A 55 -6.77 19.47 21.97
N LEU A 56 -7.83 19.93 21.30
CA LEU A 56 -8.18 19.48 19.96
C LEU A 56 -7.07 19.79 18.95
N ARG A 57 -6.44 20.96 19.03
CA ARG A 57 -5.29 21.31 18.18
C ARG A 57 -4.11 20.36 18.42
N GLY A 58 -3.87 19.96 19.68
CA GLY A 58 -2.86 18.97 20.05
C GLY A 58 -3.17 17.59 19.46
N GLU A 59 -4.39 17.08 19.66
CA GLU A 59 -4.83 15.78 19.13
C GLU A 59 -4.74 15.73 17.60
N VAL A 60 -5.17 16.79 16.91
CA VAL A 60 -5.03 16.91 15.44
C VAL A 60 -3.57 16.92 15.01
N GLY A 61 -2.70 17.60 15.77
CA GLY A 61 -1.26 17.60 15.53
C GLY A 61 -0.64 16.20 15.67
N GLN A 62 -1.01 15.48 16.73
CA GLN A 62 -0.55 14.12 16.97
C GLN A 62 -1.03 13.16 15.88
N LEU A 63 -2.33 13.18 15.53
CA LEU A 63 -2.87 12.34 14.46
C LEU A 63 -2.22 12.61 13.11
N ARG A 64 -1.89 13.88 12.82
CA ARG A 64 -1.13 14.23 11.60
C ARG A 64 0.28 13.65 11.63
N GLY A 65 0.96 13.70 12.77
CA GLY A 65 2.29 13.08 12.95
C GLY A 65 2.25 11.57 12.71
N GLU A 66 1.34 10.87 13.40
CA GLU A 66 1.15 9.42 13.26
C GLU A 66 0.82 9.03 11.80
N LEU A 67 0.01 9.83 11.11
CA LEU A 67 -0.32 9.59 9.71
C LEU A 67 0.89 9.76 8.78
N VAL A 68 1.73 10.78 9.01
CA VAL A 68 2.96 10.99 8.23
C VAL A 68 3.91 9.81 8.43
N GLU A 69 4.15 9.39 9.68
CA GLU A 69 4.99 8.23 9.99
C GLU A 69 4.47 6.95 9.31
N LYS A 70 3.14 6.74 9.34
CA LYS A 70 2.52 5.59 8.69
C LYS A 70 2.70 5.61 7.17
N ILE A 71 2.58 6.79 6.54
CA ILE A 71 2.79 6.96 5.10
C ILE A 71 4.26 6.67 4.74
N GLU A 72 5.22 7.16 5.52
CA GLU A 72 6.64 6.90 5.30
C GLU A 72 6.98 5.43 5.45
N SER A 73 6.44 4.76 6.47
CA SER A 73 6.59 3.32 6.70
C SER A 73 6.06 2.51 5.50
N VAL A 74 4.83 2.79 5.04
CA VAL A 74 4.24 2.11 3.88
C VAL A 74 5.05 2.38 2.61
N ARG A 75 5.55 3.60 2.41
CA ARG A 75 6.37 3.94 1.25
C ARG A 75 7.69 3.16 1.26
N SER A 76 8.33 3.03 2.42
CA SER A 76 9.56 2.25 2.58
C SER A 76 9.32 0.76 2.29
N GLU A 77 8.25 0.18 2.85
CA GLU A 77 7.87 -1.21 2.61
C GLU A 77 7.60 -1.48 1.12
N LEU A 78 6.82 -0.62 0.46
CA LEU A 78 6.53 -0.75 -0.97
C LEU A 78 7.80 -0.63 -1.84
N THR A 79 8.72 0.26 -1.47
CA THR A 79 10.00 0.41 -2.18
C THR A 79 10.82 -0.89 -2.07
N GLY A 80 10.95 -1.44 -0.85
CA GLY A 80 11.66 -2.71 -0.64
C GLY A 80 11.01 -3.88 -1.37
N ARG A 81 9.67 -3.95 -1.39
CA ARG A 81 8.94 -4.98 -2.15
C ARG A 81 9.17 -4.88 -3.67
N ILE A 82 9.21 -3.66 -4.21
CA ILE A 82 9.51 -3.44 -5.63
C ILE A 82 10.94 -3.91 -5.97
N GLU A 83 11.92 -3.58 -5.13
CA GLU A 83 13.31 -4.01 -5.31
C GLU A 83 13.44 -5.54 -5.26
N SER A 84 12.78 -6.19 -4.29
CA SER A 84 12.76 -7.65 -4.16
C SER A 84 12.17 -8.33 -5.39
N VAL A 85 11.00 -7.87 -5.88
CA VAL A 85 10.37 -8.41 -7.10
C VAL A 85 11.27 -8.19 -8.31
N ARG A 86 11.93 -7.04 -8.41
CA ARG A 86 12.86 -6.74 -9.52
C ARG A 86 14.07 -7.68 -9.51
N SER A 87 14.63 -7.99 -8.34
CA SER A 87 15.72 -8.96 -8.21
C SER A 87 15.26 -10.34 -8.65
N GLU A 88 14.13 -10.82 -8.11
CA GLU A 88 13.59 -12.14 -8.43
C GLU A 88 13.30 -12.29 -9.93
N LEU A 89 12.72 -11.27 -10.56
CA LEU A 89 12.47 -11.30 -12.01
C LEU A 89 13.76 -11.30 -12.82
N THR A 90 14.80 -10.60 -12.37
CA THR A 90 16.11 -10.60 -13.04
C THR A 90 16.74 -11.98 -12.99
N GLU A 91 16.78 -12.60 -11.80
CA GLU A 91 17.30 -13.96 -11.59
C GLU A 91 16.51 -14.99 -12.41
N ARG A 92 15.18 -14.89 -12.44
CA ARG A 92 14.34 -15.78 -13.25
C ARG A 92 14.59 -15.63 -14.75
N ILE A 93 14.80 -14.41 -15.23
CA ILE A 93 15.14 -14.17 -16.64
C ILE A 93 16.51 -14.78 -16.98
N GLU A 94 17.50 -14.62 -16.11
CA GLU A 94 18.83 -15.22 -16.30
C GLU A 94 18.78 -16.74 -16.29
N SER A 95 18.05 -17.33 -15.35
CA SER A 95 17.83 -18.77 -15.26
C SER A 95 17.18 -19.33 -16.53
N VAL A 96 16.09 -18.72 -17.00
CA VAL A 96 15.41 -19.14 -18.24
C VAL A 96 16.32 -18.98 -19.46
N ARG A 97 17.13 -17.92 -19.53
CA ARG A 97 18.10 -17.74 -20.62
C ARG A 97 19.17 -18.83 -20.62
N SER A 98 19.68 -19.21 -19.45
CA SER A 98 20.65 -20.31 -19.33
C SER A 98 20.04 -21.63 -19.78
N GLU A 99 18.85 -21.97 -19.28
CA GLU A 99 18.16 -23.20 -19.65
C GLU A 99 17.88 -23.27 -21.16
N LEU A 100 17.43 -22.16 -21.77
CA LEU A 100 17.21 -22.12 -23.21
C LEU A 100 18.51 -22.28 -24.01
N THR A 101 19.61 -21.71 -23.54
CA THR A 101 20.92 -21.85 -24.19
C THR A 101 21.38 -23.32 -24.16
N GLU A 102 21.29 -23.97 -23.00
CA GLU A 102 21.63 -25.38 -22.85
C GLU A 102 20.75 -26.28 -23.73
N ARG A 103 19.43 -26.01 -23.80
CA ARG A 103 18.51 -26.76 -24.65
C ARG A 103 18.83 -26.57 -26.13
N ILE A 104 19.19 -25.37 -26.56
CA ILE A 104 19.61 -25.11 -27.94
C ILE A 104 20.90 -25.88 -28.27
N GLU A 105 21.89 -25.87 -27.38
CA GLU A 105 23.14 -26.62 -27.57
C GLU A 105 22.90 -28.13 -27.63
N SER A 106 22.05 -28.65 -26.73
CA SER A 106 21.65 -30.06 -26.72
C SER A 106 20.97 -30.48 -28.03
N VAL A 107 19.98 -29.71 -28.49
CA VAL A 107 19.30 -29.98 -29.78
C VAL A 107 20.28 -29.91 -30.95
N ARG A 108 21.20 -28.93 -30.96
CA ARG A 108 22.21 -28.80 -32.01
C ARG A 108 23.16 -30.00 -32.03
N SER A 109 23.58 -30.48 -30.87
CA SER A 109 24.41 -31.69 -30.73
C SER A 109 23.68 -32.93 -31.25
N GLU A 110 22.42 -33.12 -30.85
CA GLU A 110 21.60 -34.25 -31.31
C GLU A 110 21.44 -34.23 -32.83
N LEU A 111 21.08 -33.08 -33.41
CA LEU A 111 20.92 -32.94 -34.86
C LEU A 111 22.24 -33.21 -35.60
N THR A 112 23.37 -32.72 -35.09
CA THR A 112 24.70 -32.98 -35.68
C THR A 112 25.00 -34.48 -35.67
N GLY A 113 24.78 -35.15 -34.53
CA GLY A 113 24.98 -36.61 -34.43
C GLY A 113 24.08 -37.40 -35.36
N ARG A 114 22.81 -37.01 -35.52
CA ARG A 114 21.88 -37.65 -36.47
C ARG A 114 22.33 -37.46 -37.92
N ILE A 115 22.81 -36.27 -38.30
CA ILE A 115 23.36 -36.00 -39.63
C ILE A 115 24.59 -36.89 -39.88
N GLU A 116 25.50 -37.00 -38.92
CA GLU A 116 26.69 -37.85 -39.04
C GLU A 116 26.33 -39.33 -39.17
N SER A 117 25.36 -39.82 -38.40
CA SER A 117 24.84 -41.19 -38.50
C SER A 117 24.27 -41.48 -39.89
N VAL A 118 23.38 -40.61 -40.39
CA VAL A 118 22.79 -40.73 -41.73
C VAL A 118 23.88 -40.69 -42.80
N ARG A 119 24.86 -39.78 -42.68
CA ARG A 119 25.99 -39.72 -43.61
C ARG A 119 26.81 -41.01 -43.62
N SER A 120 27.08 -41.59 -42.45
CA SER A 120 27.80 -42.86 -42.32
C SER A 120 27.03 -44.01 -42.97
N GLU A 121 25.72 -44.10 -42.72
CA GLU A 121 24.84 -45.10 -43.33
C GLU A 121 24.82 -44.96 -44.86
N LEU A 122 24.68 -43.74 -45.38
CA LEU A 122 24.72 -43.49 -46.82
C LEU A 122 26.05 -43.94 -47.44
N ILE A 123 27.18 -43.64 -46.81
CA ILE A 123 28.50 -44.09 -47.28
C ILE A 123 28.59 -45.63 -47.30
N LYS A 124 28.11 -46.30 -46.24
CA LYS A 124 28.06 -47.77 -46.18
C LYS A 124 27.22 -48.35 -47.32
N TRP A 125 26.04 -47.80 -47.56
CA TRP A 125 25.16 -48.24 -48.65
C TRP A 125 25.77 -47.99 -50.03
N MET A 126 26.42 -46.84 -50.24
CA MET A 126 27.15 -46.55 -51.47
C MET A 126 28.27 -47.57 -51.70
N PHE A 127 29.04 -47.91 -50.66
CA PHE A 127 30.11 -48.91 -50.77
C PHE A 127 29.56 -50.30 -51.13
N LEU A 128 28.53 -50.76 -50.42
CA LEU A 128 27.87 -52.05 -50.71
C LEU A 128 27.33 -52.08 -52.14
N PHE A 129 26.70 -50.99 -52.57
CA PHE A 129 26.23 -50.84 -53.94
C PHE A 129 27.37 -50.94 -54.96
N TRP A 130 28.47 -50.20 -54.78
CA TRP A 130 29.63 -50.24 -55.68
C TRP A 130 30.29 -51.62 -55.74
N VAL A 131 30.47 -52.29 -54.60
CA VAL A 131 31.01 -53.65 -54.55
C VAL A 131 30.11 -54.64 -55.29
N GLY A 132 28.78 -54.54 -55.08
CA GLY A 132 27.80 -55.36 -55.78
C GLY A 132 27.82 -55.14 -57.30
N GLN A 133 27.87 -53.87 -57.75
CA GLN A 133 27.95 -53.52 -59.17
C GLN A 133 29.23 -54.06 -59.82
N ILE A 134 30.39 -53.87 -59.19
CA ILE A 134 31.67 -54.41 -59.69
C ILE A 134 31.60 -55.93 -59.81
N GLY A 135 31.08 -56.62 -58.78
CA GLY A 135 30.92 -58.08 -58.80
C GLY A 135 29.99 -58.56 -59.93
N ALA A 136 28.88 -57.86 -60.18
CA ALA A 136 27.97 -58.16 -61.28
C ALA A 136 28.63 -57.96 -62.65
N VAL A 137 29.33 -56.85 -62.86
CA VAL A 137 30.05 -56.56 -64.12
C VAL A 137 31.13 -57.60 -64.38
N VAL A 138 31.94 -57.96 -63.38
CA VAL A 138 32.97 -59.01 -63.48
C VAL A 138 32.35 -60.36 -63.84
N SER A 139 31.22 -60.70 -63.21
CA SER A 139 30.51 -61.96 -63.49
C SER A 139 29.97 -62.02 -64.93
N ILE A 140 29.41 -60.91 -65.42
CA ILE A 140 28.94 -60.80 -66.81
C ILE A 140 30.12 -60.93 -67.78
N LEU A 141 31.22 -60.20 -67.55
CA LEU A 141 32.41 -60.28 -68.39
C LEU A 141 32.96 -61.71 -68.43
N PHE A 142 33.09 -62.38 -67.28
CA PHE A 142 33.56 -63.76 -67.22
C PHE A 142 32.65 -64.73 -67.98
N ALA A 143 31.32 -64.55 -67.92
CA ALA A 143 30.38 -65.35 -68.69
C ALA A 143 30.50 -65.13 -70.21
N PHE A 144 30.77 -63.89 -70.64
CA PHE A 144 30.99 -63.55 -72.06
C PHE A 144 32.33 -64.06 -72.60
N PHE A 145 33.41 -64.04 -71.81
CA PHE A 145 34.73 -64.55 -72.22
C PHE A 145 34.87 -66.08 -72.15
N ARG A 146 33.92 -66.78 -71.52
CA ARG A 146 33.90 -68.24 -71.41
C ARG A 146 33.03 -68.93 -72.49
N LYS A 147 32.55 -68.15 -73.46
CA LYS A 147 31.90 -68.60 -74.70
C LYS A 147 32.86 -68.39 -75.86
#